data_AF-M3H1K0-F1
#
_entry.id   AF-M3H1K0-F1
#
_cell.length_a   1.000
_cell.length_b   1.000
_cell.length_c   1.000
_cell.angle_alpha   90.00
_cell.angle_beta   90.00
_cell.angle_gamma   90.00
#
_symmetry.space_group_name_H-M   'P 1'
#
loop_
_entity.id
_entity.type
_entity.pdbx_description
1 polymer ?
#
loop_
_entity_poly.entity_id
_entity_poly.type
_entity_poly.pdbx_seq_one_letter_code
_entity_poly.pdbx_strand_id
1 'polypeptide(L)'
;MGEEVKRGTTLAGQVVTGEKLDELGNILVEGSVLADGPAVDNGVLALGRNVLAAFMPWEGYNFEDAILISERIVRDDVFSSIHIEEFEIQARETKLGPEQITRDIPNLSDKAFRDLDETGVIRIGAEVKPGDILVGMVTPKGETDLTPEYKLLHSIFGEKAKDVRDSSLRMPNGFEGTVIDIKRFSRESQDELPAGVEEMVKVFVARKRKLLVGDKMAGRHGNKGVVARVMAEEDMPYMEDGTPLDIVLNPLGVPSRMNLGQIFETQLGFAASKLGISFETPVFDGAEESDVDNFCKEANLPLNSKFKLFDGRTGLPFMNEVFCGYIYILKLAHLVEDKIHARSTGPYSLVTQQPLGGKAQFGGQRLGEMEVWALEAYGASHTLQELLTIKSDDMLGRARIYEAIVKGIHSIKPGIPESFNVLVQELRGLALDIIITDSEGNTVDISDYEDEYSKSKKKIKFETIENA
;
A
#
# COMPACT_ATOMS: atom_id res chain seq x y z
N MET A 1 6.02 19.03 33.84
CA MET A 1 5.01 19.75 34.64
C MET A 1 3.69 19.53 33.92
N GLY A 2 3.00 18.44 34.23
CA GLY A 2 1.78 18.03 33.52
C GLY A 2 0.57 18.77 34.08
N GLU A 3 -0.29 19.25 33.19
CA GLU A 3 -1.57 19.87 33.54
C GLU A 3 -2.47 18.86 34.27
N GLU A 4 -3.22 19.32 35.28
CA GLU A 4 -4.22 18.52 35.98
C GLU A 4 -5.27 18.00 34.99
N VAL A 5 -5.30 16.69 34.74
CA VAL A 5 -6.37 16.05 33.97
C VAL A 5 -7.60 15.96 34.87
N LYS A 6 -8.66 16.71 34.54
CA LYS A 6 -9.92 16.74 35.30
C LYS A 6 -10.98 15.90 34.60
N ARG A 7 -12.01 15.51 35.34
CA ARG A 7 -13.22 14.90 34.77
C ARG A 7 -13.80 15.85 33.71
N GLY A 8 -14.00 15.35 32.49
CA GLY A 8 -14.40 16.15 31.32
C GLY A 8 -13.26 16.61 30.42
N THR A 9 -11.99 16.35 30.76
CA THR A 9 -10.87 16.58 29.84
C THR A 9 -10.91 15.55 28.71
N THR A 10 -10.79 16.01 27.46
CA THR A 10 -10.72 15.14 26.28
C THR A 10 -9.26 14.79 26.00
N LEU A 11 -8.91 13.51 26.11
CA LEU A 11 -7.59 12.98 25.77
C LEU A 11 -7.75 12.00 24.60
N ALA A 12 -7.00 12.21 23.52
CA ALA A 12 -7.01 11.36 22.32
C ALA A 12 -8.44 11.04 21.79
N GLY A 13 -9.36 12.00 21.85
CA GLY A 13 -10.72 11.86 21.35
C GLY A 13 -11.71 11.17 22.30
N GLN A 14 -11.30 10.81 23.52
CA GLN A 14 -12.17 10.28 24.57
C GLN A 14 -12.30 11.27 25.72
N VAL A 15 -13.52 11.47 26.21
CA VAL A 15 -13.81 12.29 27.40
C VAL A 15 -13.53 11.46 28.63
N VAL A 16 -12.69 11.96 29.55
CA VAL A 16 -12.47 11.34 30.86
C VAL A 16 -13.79 11.40 31.65
N THR A 17 -14.50 10.26 31.71
CA THR A 17 -15.86 10.17 32.26
C THR A 17 -15.93 9.69 33.71
N GLY A 18 -14.85 9.13 34.26
CA GLY A 18 -14.83 8.58 35.62
C GLY A 18 -13.45 8.50 36.26
N GLU A 19 -13.45 8.43 37.59
CA GLU A 19 -12.30 8.14 38.45
C GLU A 19 -12.15 6.61 38.55
N LYS A 20 -10.92 6.09 38.58
CA LYS A 20 -10.69 4.66 38.78
C LYS A 20 -10.92 4.35 40.25
N LEU A 21 -11.97 3.58 40.51
CA LEU A 21 -12.36 3.15 41.83
C LEU A 21 -11.76 1.77 42.10
N ASP A 22 -11.33 1.49 43.33
CA ASP A 22 -11.05 0.11 43.76
C ASP A 22 -12.35 -0.74 43.79
N GLU A 23 -12.25 -2.04 44.06
CA GLU A 23 -13.42 -2.94 44.22
C GLU A 23 -14.40 -2.46 45.32
N LEU A 24 -14.00 -1.50 46.15
CA LEU A 24 -14.74 -0.94 47.27
C LEU A 24 -15.27 0.48 46.99
N GLY A 25 -15.04 1.05 45.80
CA GLY A 25 -15.54 2.37 45.42
C GLY A 25 -14.67 3.57 45.85
N ASN A 26 -13.42 3.36 46.24
CA ASN A 26 -12.49 4.43 46.63
C ASN A 26 -11.62 4.91 45.47
N ILE A 27 -11.36 6.22 45.43
CA ILE A 27 -10.47 6.87 44.46
C ILE A 27 -9.04 6.33 44.64
N LEU A 28 -8.51 5.67 43.62
CA LEU A 28 -7.10 5.33 43.53
C LEU A 28 -6.29 6.63 43.43
N VAL A 29 -5.29 6.76 44.30
CA VAL A 29 -4.29 7.85 44.44
C VAL A 29 -4.17 8.80 43.25
N GLU A 30 -4.11 10.12 43.52
CA GLU A 30 -3.86 11.17 42.52
C GLU A 30 -2.72 10.77 41.56
N GLY A 31 -2.99 10.84 40.24
CA GLY A 31 -2.04 10.42 39.20
C GLY A 31 -2.24 8.98 38.68
N SER A 32 -3.26 8.26 39.14
CA SER A 32 -3.60 6.93 38.63
C SER A 32 -4.10 6.96 37.18
N VAL A 33 -3.66 5.99 36.37
CA VAL A 33 -4.12 5.84 34.97
C VAL A 33 -5.58 5.44 34.95
N LEU A 34 -6.42 6.31 34.38
CA LEU A 34 -7.88 6.13 34.29
C LEU A 34 -8.30 5.37 33.04
N ALA A 35 -7.57 5.56 31.93
CA ALA A 35 -7.80 4.90 30.66
C ALA A 35 -6.48 4.82 29.88
N ASP A 36 -6.31 3.74 29.12
CA ASP A 36 -5.16 3.57 28.24
C ASP A 36 -5.43 4.20 26.87
N GLY A 37 -4.39 4.81 26.30
CA GLY A 37 -4.40 5.32 24.93
C GLY A 37 -3.96 4.26 23.91
N PRO A 38 -3.84 4.65 22.63
CA PRO A 38 -3.27 3.78 21.61
C PRO A 38 -1.85 3.33 21.98
N ALA A 39 -1.58 2.04 21.84
CA ALA A 39 -0.29 1.42 22.16
C ALA A 39 0.17 1.64 23.62
N VAL A 40 -0.76 1.67 24.56
CA VAL A 40 -0.51 1.66 26.00
C VAL A 40 -1.27 0.48 26.63
N ASP A 41 -0.65 -0.20 27.58
CA ASP A 41 -1.24 -1.28 28.37
C ASP A 41 -0.94 -1.02 29.85
N ASN A 42 -1.98 -0.75 30.64
CA ASN A 42 -1.90 -0.43 32.06
C ASN A 42 -0.91 0.73 32.37
N GLY A 43 -0.92 1.78 31.55
CA GLY A 43 -0.01 2.91 31.68
C GLY A 43 1.41 2.70 31.15
N VAL A 44 1.74 1.52 30.61
CA VAL A 44 3.05 1.19 30.05
C VAL A 44 2.99 1.18 28.53
N LEU A 45 4.04 1.68 27.87
CA LEU A 45 4.13 1.70 26.42
C LEU A 45 4.16 0.28 25.82
N ALA A 46 3.20 -0.04 24.96
CA ALA A 46 2.98 -1.35 24.35
C ALA A 46 2.89 -1.28 22.82
N LEU A 47 4.03 -1.06 22.15
CA LEU A 47 4.15 -0.94 20.68
C LEU A 47 4.11 -2.26 19.90
N GLY A 48 4.29 -3.38 20.60
CA GLY A 48 4.47 -4.71 20.05
C GLY A 48 3.93 -5.78 21.00
N ARG A 49 4.33 -7.04 20.78
CA ARG A 49 3.89 -8.18 21.58
C ARG A 49 5.07 -9.08 21.94
N ASN A 50 4.99 -9.67 23.12
CA ASN A 50 5.88 -10.76 23.54
C ASN A 50 5.46 -12.03 22.78
N VAL A 51 6.39 -12.64 22.07
CA VAL A 51 6.14 -13.85 21.27
C VAL A 51 7.19 -14.90 21.55
N LEU A 52 6.80 -16.17 21.48
CA LEU A 52 7.70 -17.29 21.71
C LEU A 52 8.57 -17.55 20.47
N ALA A 53 9.84 -17.19 20.55
CA ALA A 53 10.81 -17.30 19.47
C ALA A 53 11.74 -18.51 19.64
N ALA A 54 12.17 -19.07 18.51
CA ALA A 54 13.35 -19.91 18.45
C ALA A 54 14.37 -19.41 17.43
N PHE A 55 15.65 -19.64 17.74
CA PHE A 55 16.78 -19.26 16.90
C PHE A 55 17.33 -20.51 16.19
N MET A 56 16.75 -20.83 15.03
CA MET A 56 17.19 -21.93 14.18
C MET A 56 16.87 -21.65 12.71
N PRO A 57 17.67 -22.14 11.75
CA PRO A 57 17.29 -22.10 10.34
C PRO A 57 16.09 -23.02 10.07
N TRP A 58 15.19 -22.61 9.19
CA TRP A 58 14.00 -23.38 8.82
C TRP A 58 13.77 -23.39 7.31
N GLU A 59 14.22 -24.46 6.64
CA GLU A 59 14.00 -24.73 5.19
C GLU A 59 14.23 -23.54 4.23
N GLY A 60 15.05 -22.56 4.62
CA GLY A 60 15.26 -21.33 3.85
C GLY A 60 14.14 -20.27 3.98
N TYR A 61 13.05 -20.54 4.70
CA TYR A 61 11.98 -19.54 4.93
C TYR A 61 12.43 -18.39 5.83
N ASN A 62 13.49 -18.57 6.61
CA ASN A 62 14.15 -17.52 7.34
C ASN A 62 15.57 -17.23 6.80
N PHE A 63 15.76 -17.38 5.48
CA PHE A 63 17.03 -17.02 4.85
C PHE A 63 17.35 -15.52 5.04
N GLU A 64 18.60 -15.23 5.42
CA GLU A 64 19.05 -13.92 5.88
C GLU A 64 18.15 -13.29 6.95
N ASP A 65 17.37 -12.28 6.58
CA ASP A 65 16.49 -11.49 7.46
C ASP A 65 15.01 -11.85 7.31
N ALA A 66 14.69 -12.92 6.58
CA ALA A 66 13.33 -13.41 6.50
C ALA A 66 12.87 -13.97 7.85
N ILE A 67 11.59 -13.79 8.13
CA ILE A 67 10.95 -14.22 9.38
C ILE A 67 9.87 -15.24 9.03
N LEU A 68 9.87 -16.36 9.76
CA LEU A 68 8.80 -17.36 9.74
C LEU A 68 7.87 -17.13 10.92
N ILE A 69 6.56 -17.16 10.69
CA ILE A 69 5.53 -16.89 11.70
C ILE A 69 4.49 -17.99 11.72
N SER A 70 4.01 -18.33 12.91
CA SER A 70 2.87 -19.23 13.12
C SER A 70 1.55 -18.58 12.72
N GLU A 71 0.68 -19.33 12.07
CA GLU A 71 -0.69 -18.93 11.74
C GLU A 71 -1.49 -18.55 12.99
N ARG A 72 -1.15 -19.11 14.17
CA ARG A 72 -1.73 -18.72 15.46
C ARG A 72 -1.70 -17.21 15.69
N ILE A 73 -0.55 -16.57 15.41
CA ILE A 73 -0.38 -15.11 15.56
C ILE A 73 -1.40 -14.33 14.71
N VAL A 74 -1.69 -14.81 13.50
CA VAL A 74 -2.61 -14.16 12.55
C VAL A 74 -4.07 -14.42 12.93
N ARG A 75 -4.36 -15.64 13.39
CA ARG A 75 -5.69 -16.06 13.86
C ARG A 75 -6.11 -15.29 15.11
N ASP A 76 -5.21 -15.16 16.08
CA ASP A 76 -5.47 -14.52 17.37
C ASP A 76 -5.30 -12.98 17.32
N ASP A 77 -5.13 -12.41 16.12
CA ASP A 77 -5.01 -10.96 15.89
C ASP A 77 -3.87 -10.27 16.68
N VAL A 78 -2.81 -11.02 17.00
CA VAL A 78 -1.69 -10.55 17.85
C VAL A 78 -1.03 -9.29 17.29
N PHE A 79 -0.82 -9.25 15.97
CA PHE A 79 -0.24 -8.11 15.24
C PHE A 79 -1.23 -7.46 14.25
N SER A 80 -2.51 -7.44 14.60
CA SER A 80 -3.53 -6.74 13.82
C SER A 80 -3.56 -5.25 14.18
N SER A 81 -3.71 -4.38 13.17
CA SER A 81 -3.80 -2.92 13.36
C SER A 81 -4.96 -2.32 12.58
N ILE A 82 -5.52 -1.22 13.09
CA ILE A 82 -6.60 -0.47 12.45
C ILE A 82 -5.98 0.69 11.69
N HIS A 83 -6.33 0.83 10.41
CA HIS A 83 -5.91 1.94 9.56
C HIS A 83 -7.14 2.70 9.11
N ILE A 84 -7.09 4.02 9.23
CA ILE A 84 -8.17 4.92 8.83
C ILE A 84 -7.60 5.84 7.76
N GLU A 85 -8.23 5.82 6.59
CA GLU A 85 -7.86 6.66 5.45
C GLU A 85 -8.95 7.70 5.21
N GLU A 86 -8.53 8.91 4.86
CA GLU A 86 -9.40 10.02 4.51
C GLU A 86 -9.42 10.20 3.00
N PHE A 87 -10.61 10.15 2.41
CA PHE A 87 -10.83 10.47 1.01
C PHE A 87 -11.68 11.73 0.91
N GLU A 88 -11.23 12.72 0.13
CA GLU A 88 -11.93 13.98 -0.04
C GLU A 88 -12.24 14.29 -1.50
N ILE A 89 -13.38 14.95 -1.73
CA ILE A 89 -13.75 15.56 -3.00
C ILE A 89 -14.34 16.95 -2.76
N GLN A 90 -14.12 17.85 -3.71
CA GLN A 90 -14.52 19.25 -3.64
C GLN A 90 -15.32 19.59 -4.88
N ALA A 91 -16.56 20.02 -4.69
CA ALA A 91 -17.39 20.55 -5.77
C ALA A 91 -17.02 22.01 -6.03
N ARG A 92 -16.58 22.30 -7.25
CA ARG A 92 -16.07 23.63 -7.63
C ARG A 92 -16.99 24.35 -8.60
N GLU A 93 -16.92 25.66 -8.59
CA GLU A 93 -17.54 26.48 -9.62
C GLU A 93 -16.66 26.49 -10.88
N THR A 94 -17.20 25.97 -11.99
CA THR A 94 -16.53 25.99 -13.29
C THR A 94 -17.14 27.04 -14.21
N LYS A 95 -16.43 27.39 -15.30
CA LYS A 95 -16.94 28.33 -16.30
C LYS A 95 -18.24 27.88 -16.99
N LEU A 96 -18.49 26.57 -17.03
CA LEU A 96 -19.66 25.97 -17.69
C LEU A 96 -20.83 25.74 -16.72
N GLY A 97 -20.60 25.96 -15.43
CA GLY A 97 -21.57 25.74 -14.35
C GLY A 97 -20.92 25.12 -13.11
N PRO A 98 -21.62 25.08 -11.98
CA PRO A 98 -21.13 24.44 -10.77
C PRO A 98 -21.08 22.92 -10.93
N GLU A 99 -20.04 22.29 -10.39
CA GLU A 99 -20.05 20.86 -10.14
C GLU A 99 -21.08 20.54 -9.06
N GLN A 100 -21.81 19.45 -9.22
CA GLN A 100 -22.88 19.07 -8.30
C GLN A 100 -22.62 17.69 -7.72
N ILE A 101 -22.75 17.59 -6.40
CA ILE A 101 -22.77 16.31 -5.70
C ILE A 101 -24.19 15.77 -5.80
N THR A 102 -24.34 14.61 -6.43
CA THR A 102 -25.65 14.03 -6.71
C THR A 102 -25.57 12.53 -6.88
N ARG A 103 -26.66 11.83 -6.53
CA ARG A 103 -26.86 10.42 -6.85
C ARG A 103 -27.10 10.20 -8.34
N ASP A 104 -27.49 11.22 -9.09
CA ASP A 104 -27.88 11.08 -10.49
C ASP A 104 -26.68 11.12 -11.46
N ILE A 105 -25.93 10.02 -11.52
CA ILE A 105 -24.70 9.91 -12.32
C ILE A 105 -25.00 9.19 -13.65
N PRO A 106 -24.59 9.73 -14.82
CA PRO A 106 -24.88 9.14 -16.11
C PRO A 106 -24.13 7.81 -16.35
N ASN A 107 -24.72 6.92 -17.15
CA ASN A 107 -24.10 5.68 -17.66
C ASN A 107 -23.71 4.64 -16.59
N LEU A 108 -24.34 4.67 -15.42
CA LEU A 108 -24.12 3.70 -14.35
C LEU A 108 -25.36 2.85 -14.09
N SER A 109 -25.13 1.60 -13.67
CA SER A 109 -26.20 0.68 -13.30
C SER A 109 -26.74 0.96 -11.89
N ASP A 110 -28.00 0.60 -11.62
CA ASP A 110 -28.64 0.70 -10.30
C ASP A 110 -27.82 0.09 -9.14
N LYS A 111 -27.04 -0.96 -9.43
CA LYS A 111 -26.15 -1.61 -8.44
C LYS A 111 -25.10 -0.67 -7.88
N ALA A 112 -24.61 0.27 -8.68
CA ALA A 112 -23.60 1.24 -8.25
C ALA A 112 -24.15 2.26 -7.25
N PHE A 113 -25.47 2.44 -7.21
CA PHE A 113 -26.15 3.39 -6.33
C PHE A 113 -26.73 2.75 -5.06
N ARG A 114 -26.38 1.48 -4.78
CA ARG A 114 -26.97 0.72 -3.67
C ARG A 114 -26.62 1.30 -2.30
N ASP A 115 -25.36 1.69 -2.12
CA ASP A 115 -24.84 2.20 -0.85
C ASP A 115 -24.78 3.73 -0.80
N LEU A 116 -25.20 4.41 -1.88
CA LEU A 116 -25.33 5.87 -1.94
C LEU A 116 -26.70 6.32 -1.40
N ASP A 117 -26.69 7.39 -0.61
CA ASP A 117 -27.88 8.07 -0.14
C ASP A 117 -28.54 8.93 -1.23
N GLU A 118 -29.62 9.63 -0.89
CA GLU A 118 -30.36 10.50 -1.81
C GLU A 118 -29.53 11.67 -2.35
N THR A 119 -28.50 12.09 -1.61
CA THR A 119 -27.60 13.18 -2.00
C THR A 119 -26.43 12.71 -2.87
N GLY A 120 -26.22 11.39 -2.98
CA GLY A 120 -25.12 10.80 -3.72
C GLY A 120 -23.87 10.56 -2.88
N VAL A 121 -23.98 10.58 -1.55
CA VAL A 121 -22.89 10.28 -0.63
C VAL A 121 -23.07 8.86 -0.10
N ILE A 122 -21.97 8.12 0.06
CA ILE A 122 -22.03 6.76 0.60
C ILE A 122 -22.57 6.72 2.05
N ARG A 123 -23.25 5.66 2.45
CA ARG A 123 -23.72 5.50 3.84
C ARG A 123 -22.62 5.02 4.80
N ILE A 124 -22.68 5.46 6.05
CA ILE A 124 -21.85 4.94 7.14
C ILE A 124 -22.16 3.44 7.35
N GLY A 125 -21.12 2.64 7.58
CA GLY A 125 -21.20 1.20 7.73
C GLY A 125 -21.26 0.41 6.42
N ALA A 126 -21.16 1.08 5.25
CA ALA A 126 -20.98 0.38 3.98
C ALA A 126 -19.58 -0.20 3.87
N GLU A 127 -19.48 -1.45 3.40
CA GLU A 127 -18.22 -2.04 2.96
C GLU A 127 -17.94 -1.65 1.52
N VAL A 128 -16.76 -1.09 1.28
CA VAL A 128 -16.35 -0.54 -0.02
C VAL A 128 -15.15 -1.28 -0.58
N LYS A 129 -15.19 -1.52 -1.89
CA LYS A 129 -14.13 -2.15 -2.68
C LYS A 129 -13.59 -1.19 -3.74
N PRO A 130 -12.41 -1.48 -4.30
CA PRO A 130 -11.87 -0.69 -5.41
C PRO A 130 -12.88 -0.47 -6.54
N GLY A 131 -13.08 0.79 -6.93
CA GLY A 131 -14.02 1.20 -7.99
C GLY A 131 -15.42 1.59 -7.52
N ASP A 132 -15.81 1.24 -6.29
CA ASP A 132 -17.08 1.68 -5.69
C ASP A 132 -17.11 3.20 -5.52
N ILE A 133 -18.29 3.80 -5.61
CA ILE A 133 -18.47 5.25 -5.54
C ILE A 133 -18.62 5.65 -4.07
N LEU A 134 -17.74 6.53 -3.61
CA LEU A 134 -17.81 7.13 -2.28
C LEU A 134 -18.67 8.38 -2.29
N VAL A 135 -18.50 9.22 -3.31
CA VAL A 135 -19.27 10.46 -3.50
C VAL A 135 -19.53 10.65 -4.98
N GLY A 136 -20.81 10.69 -5.36
CA GLY A 136 -21.27 10.99 -6.70
C GLY A 136 -21.06 12.46 -7.04
N MET A 137 -20.30 12.74 -8.10
CA MET A 137 -20.07 14.11 -8.57
C MET A 137 -20.22 14.19 -10.08
N VAL A 138 -20.95 15.21 -10.53
CA VAL A 138 -21.14 15.48 -11.95
C VAL A 138 -20.59 16.86 -12.32
N THR A 139 -19.83 16.92 -13.41
CA THR A 139 -19.25 18.16 -13.96
C THR A 139 -19.93 18.50 -15.29
N PRO A 140 -20.43 19.72 -15.52
CA PRO A 140 -21.02 20.11 -16.79
C PRO A 140 -20.01 20.05 -17.94
N LYS A 141 -20.45 19.56 -19.11
CA LYS A 141 -19.65 19.44 -20.35
C LYS A 141 -20.08 20.50 -21.36
N GLY A 142 -19.12 21.02 -22.12
CA GLY A 142 -19.41 21.87 -23.29
C GLY A 142 -19.70 21.04 -24.54
N GLU A 143 -20.57 21.54 -25.44
CA GLU A 143 -20.87 20.90 -26.74
C GLU A 143 -19.64 20.76 -27.66
N THR A 144 -18.63 21.62 -27.49
CA THR A 144 -17.42 21.62 -28.31
C THR A 144 -16.46 20.48 -28.01
N ASP A 145 -16.56 19.85 -26.84
CA ASP A 145 -15.58 18.87 -26.35
C ASP A 145 -15.88 17.42 -26.78
N LEU A 146 -16.96 17.20 -27.53
CA LEU A 146 -17.37 15.87 -27.97
C LEU A 146 -16.59 15.46 -29.23
N THR A 147 -15.89 14.32 -29.15
CA THR A 147 -15.18 13.77 -30.31
C THR A 147 -16.18 13.36 -31.42
N PRO A 148 -15.78 13.39 -32.70
CA PRO A 148 -16.65 12.98 -33.81
C PRO A 148 -17.25 11.58 -33.62
N GLU A 149 -16.47 10.64 -33.08
CA GLU A 149 -16.90 9.28 -32.78
C GLU A 149 -18.00 9.26 -31.70
N TYR A 150 -17.85 10.10 -30.66
CA TYR A 150 -18.84 10.20 -29.59
C TYR A 150 -20.13 10.86 -30.08
N LYS A 151 -20.04 11.88 -30.95
CA LYS A 151 -21.20 12.50 -31.62
C LYS A 151 -21.97 11.49 -32.48
N LEU A 152 -21.25 10.62 -33.20
CA LEU A 152 -21.86 9.57 -34.00
C LEU A 152 -22.57 8.52 -33.12
N LEU A 153 -21.89 8.02 -32.08
CA LEU A 153 -22.50 7.09 -31.11
C LEU A 153 -23.77 7.67 -30.50
N HIS A 154 -23.73 8.94 -30.08
CA HIS A 154 -24.89 9.62 -29.54
C HIS A 154 -26.06 9.72 -30.54
N SER A 155 -25.75 10.01 -31.80
CA SER A 155 -26.77 10.08 -32.87
C SER A 155 -27.41 8.71 -33.17
N ILE A 156 -26.68 7.61 -32.94
CA ILE A 156 -27.16 6.24 -33.17
C ILE A 156 -28.02 5.75 -32.01
N PHE A 157 -27.54 5.90 -30.77
CA PHE A 157 -28.20 5.29 -29.60
C PHE A 157 -29.34 6.14 -29.05
N GLY A 158 -29.45 7.42 -29.41
CA GLY A 158 -30.57 8.28 -29.03
C GLY A 158 -30.73 8.50 -27.52
N GLU A 159 -29.81 7.97 -26.70
CA GLU A 159 -29.72 8.29 -25.29
C GLU A 159 -29.47 9.79 -25.20
N LYS A 160 -30.38 10.53 -24.56
CA LYS A 160 -30.13 11.90 -24.13
C LYS A 160 -28.90 11.85 -23.23
N ALA A 161 -27.72 12.07 -23.82
CA ALA A 161 -26.50 12.23 -23.05
C ALA A 161 -26.79 13.39 -22.12
N LYS A 162 -26.84 13.13 -20.82
CA LYS A 162 -26.87 14.23 -19.86
C LYS A 162 -25.64 15.07 -20.16
N ASP A 163 -25.79 16.39 -20.20
CA ASP A 163 -24.73 17.37 -20.51
C ASP A 163 -23.65 17.42 -19.42
N VAL A 164 -23.43 16.32 -18.71
CA VAL A 164 -22.56 16.19 -17.56
C VAL A 164 -21.63 14.99 -17.71
N ARG A 165 -20.47 15.09 -17.07
CA ARG A 165 -19.46 14.04 -16.93
C ARG A 165 -19.54 13.44 -15.55
N ASP A 166 -19.34 12.14 -15.43
CA ASP A 166 -19.00 11.51 -14.15
C ASP A 166 -17.58 11.94 -13.73
N SER A 167 -17.50 12.66 -12.62
CA SER A 167 -16.27 13.08 -11.93
C SER A 167 -16.26 12.56 -10.48
N SER A 168 -17.02 11.50 -10.19
CA SER A 168 -17.24 10.98 -8.85
C SER A 168 -15.96 10.51 -8.15
N LEU A 169 -15.95 10.65 -6.83
CA LEU A 169 -14.92 10.06 -5.98
C LEU A 169 -15.15 8.55 -5.91
N ARG A 170 -14.18 7.78 -6.41
CA ARG A 170 -14.20 6.31 -6.37
C ARG A 170 -13.12 5.80 -5.44
N MET A 171 -13.39 4.66 -4.82
CA MET A 171 -12.39 3.97 -4.00
C MET A 171 -11.18 3.61 -4.86
N PRO A 172 -9.97 4.11 -4.54
CA PRO A 172 -8.78 3.80 -5.31
C PRO A 172 -8.39 2.33 -5.26
N ASN A 173 -7.63 1.87 -6.26
CA ASN A 173 -7.13 0.50 -6.26
C ASN A 173 -6.20 0.23 -5.07
N GLY A 174 -6.36 -0.93 -4.43
CA GLY A 174 -5.59 -1.34 -3.26
C GLY A 174 -6.13 -0.84 -1.92
N PHE A 175 -7.24 -0.09 -1.93
CA PHE A 175 -7.97 0.31 -0.73
C PHE A 175 -9.33 -0.38 -0.70
N GLU A 176 -9.68 -0.86 0.49
CA GLU A 176 -10.98 -1.43 0.83
C GLU A 176 -11.19 -1.23 2.33
N GLY A 177 -12.45 -1.29 2.78
CA GLY A 177 -12.76 -1.16 4.19
C GLY A 177 -14.21 -0.81 4.43
N THR A 178 -14.50 -0.36 5.65
CA THR A 178 -15.82 0.06 6.07
C THR A 178 -15.83 1.56 6.28
N VAL A 179 -16.84 2.25 5.75
CA VAL A 179 -17.04 3.68 5.99
C VAL A 179 -17.42 3.89 7.46
N ILE A 180 -16.62 4.65 8.21
CA ILE A 180 -16.84 4.88 9.65
C ILE A 180 -17.43 6.24 9.95
N ASP A 181 -17.09 7.26 9.15
CA ASP A 181 -17.51 8.63 9.38
C ASP A 181 -17.51 9.40 8.05
N ILE A 182 -18.37 10.41 7.97
CA ILE A 182 -18.51 11.26 6.79
C ILE A 182 -18.72 12.69 7.27
N LYS A 183 -17.88 13.59 6.78
CA LYS A 183 -17.97 15.02 7.09
C LYS A 183 -18.27 15.79 5.81
N ARG A 184 -19.38 16.53 5.84
CA ARG A 184 -19.81 17.41 4.76
C ARG A 184 -19.66 18.84 5.22
N PHE A 185 -19.00 19.65 4.40
CA PHE A 185 -18.79 21.08 4.61
C PHE A 185 -19.44 21.81 3.44
N SER A 186 -20.22 22.84 3.74
CA SER A 186 -20.91 23.64 2.72
C SER A 186 -20.76 25.12 3.00
N ARG A 187 -20.62 25.91 1.93
CA ARG A 187 -20.61 27.37 2.02
C ARG A 187 -21.94 27.91 2.56
N GLU A 188 -23.05 27.23 2.29
CA GLU A 188 -24.37 27.58 2.84
C GLU A 188 -24.43 27.43 4.36
N SER A 189 -23.68 26.47 4.91
CA SER A 189 -23.58 26.20 6.34
C SER A 189 -22.58 27.11 7.07
N GLN A 190 -22.02 28.11 6.38
CA GLN A 190 -20.97 29.01 6.88
C GLN A 190 -19.65 28.33 7.26
N ASP A 191 -19.33 27.19 6.64
CA ASP A 191 -18.03 26.54 6.81
C ASP A 191 -16.91 27.29 6.06
N GLU A 192 -15.69 27.29 6.61
CA GLU A 192 -14.51 27.86 5.94
C GLU A 192 -14.04 26.95 4.80
N LEU A 193 -14.39 27.31 3.56
CA LEU A 193 -14.00 26.60 2.34
C LEU A 193 -13.03 27.42 1.48
N PRO A 194 -12.12 26.76 0.73
CA PRO A 194 -11.28 27.43 -0.26
C PRO A 194 -12.09 28.23 -1.28
N ALA A 195 -11.51 29.28 -1.84
CA ALA A 195 -12.17 30.10 -2.85
C ALA A 195 -12.58 29.27 -4.09
N GLY A 196 -13.84 29.39 -4.51
CA GLY A 196 -14.40 28.66 -5.65
C GLY A 196 -14.84 27.21 -5.34
N VAL A 197 -14.75 26.77 -4.07
CA VAL A 197 -15.35 25.51 -3.60
C VAL A 197 -16.69 25.84 -2.95
N GLU A 198 -17.76 25.19 -3.43
CA GLU A 198 -19.11 25.34 -2.87
C GLU A 198 -19.38 24.30 -1.78
N GLU A 199 -18.94 23.07 -2.01
CA GLU A 199 -19.14 21.95 -1.10
C GLU A 199 -17.90 21.05 -1.05
N MET A 200 -17.60 20.52 0.12
CA MET A 200 -16.53 19.54 0.34
C MET A 200 -17.07 18.35 1.13
N VAL A 201 -16.80 17.15 0.66
CA VAL A 201 -17.17 15.91 1.36
C VAL A 201 -15.92 15.10 1.66
N LYS A 202 -15.76 14.71 2.92
CA LYS A 202 -14.71 13.84 3.43
C LYS A 202 -15.31 12.53 3.90
N VAL A 203 -14.77 11.42 3.42
CA VAL A 203 -15.19 10.06 3.76
C VAL A 203 -14.04 9.36 4.47
N PHE A 204 -14.28 8.92 5.70
CA PHE A 204 -13.32 8.16 6.49
C PHE A 204 -13.60 6.67 6.34
N VAL A 205 -12.63 5.93 5.84
CA VAL A 205 -12.73 4.47 5.65
C VAL A 205 -11.73 3.78 6.56
N ALA A 206 -12.22 2.91 7.43
CA ALA A 206 -11.40 2.11 8.31
C ALA A 206 -11.23 0.70 7.77
N ARG A 207 -10.03 0.13 7.92
CA ARG A 207 -9.75 -1.27 7.67
C ARG A 207 -8.92 -1.88 8.79
N LYS A 208 -9.27 -3.12 9.15
CA LYS A 208 -8.45 -3.95 10.05
C LYS A 208 -7.43 -4.71 9.21
N ARG A 209 -6.16 -4.40 9.39
CA ARG A 209 -5.05 -5.05 8.70
C ARG A 209 -4.41 -6.10 9.58
N LYS A 210 -4.60 -7.37 9.20
CA LYS A 210 -3.88 -8.49 9.81
C LYS A 210 -2.41 -8.48 9.40
N LEU A 211 -1.60 -9.34 10.00
CA LEU A 211 -0.22 -9.54 9.58
C LEU A 211 -0.19 -10.39 8.31
N LEU A 212 0.52 -9.93 7.28
CA LEU A 212 0.63 -10.63 6.01
C LEU A 212 2.09 -10.93 5.64
N VAL A 213 2.27 -11.89 4.72
CA VAL A 213 3.56 -12.14 4.08
C VAL A 213 3.99 -10.88 3.33
N GLY A 214 5.23 -10.43 3.57
CA GLY A 214 5.75 -9.17 3.04
C GLY A 214 5.72 -8.00 4.04
N ASP A 215 4.97 -8.11 5.13
CA ASP A 215 5.00 -7.10 6.20
C ASP A 215 6.36 -7.11 6.92
N LYS A 216 6.82 -5.93 7.32
CA LYS A 216 8.09 -5.78 8.03
C LYS A 216 7.89 -5.80 9.54
N MET A 217 8.67 -6.60 10.22
CA MET A 217 8.72 -6.69 11.68
C MET A 217 10.12 -6.37 12.19
N ALA A 218 10.23 -6.01 13.46
CA ALA A 218 11.50 -5.77 14.10
C ALA A 218 11.47 -6.03 15.61
N GLY A 219 12.57 -6.51 16.16
CA GLY A 219 12.83 -6.41 17.59
C GLY A 219 13.44 -5.06 17.98
N ARG A 220 13.60 -4.84 19.29
CA ARG A 220 14.18 -3.61 19.84
C ARG A 220 15.68 -3.47 19.57
N HIS A 221 16.36 -4.58 19.27
CA HIS A 221 17.81 -4.66 19.05
C HIS A 221 18.22 -4.53 17.58
N GLY A 222 17.36 -3.97 16.73
CA GLY A 222 17.67 -3.69 15.33
C GLY A 222 17.62 -4.91 14.41
N ASN A 223 17.21 -6.08 14.91
CA ASN A 223 16.87 -7.25 14.09
C ASN A 223 15.57 -6.95 13.33
N LYS A 224 15.70 -6.54 12.06
CA LYS A 224 14.58 -6.20 11.18
C LYS A 224 14.45 -7.28 10.13
N GLY A 225 13.22 -7.68 9.85
CA GLY A 225 12.95 -8.72 8.88
C GLY A 225 11.60 -8.59 8.23
N VAL A 226 11.41 -9.31 7.14
CA VAL A 226 10.13 -9.39 6.42
C VAL A 226 9.54 -10.76 6.66
N VAL A 227 8.23 -10.82 6.93
CA VAL A 227 7.51 -12.10 7.04
C VAL A 227 7.56 -12.80 5.69
N ALA A 228 8.28 -13.91 5.59
CA ALA A 228 8.42 -14.66 4.35
C ALA A 228 7.36 -15.76 4.21
N ARG A 229 6.95 -16.36 5.33
CA ARG A 229 5.90 -17.38 5.35
C ARG A 229 5.15 -17.36 6.66
N VAL A 230 3.83 -17.51 6.54
CA VAL A 230 2.95 -17.89 7.64
C VAL A 230 2.75 -19.40 7.54
N MET A 231 3.14 -20.14 8.57
CA MET A 231 3.09 -21.60 8.62
C MET A 231 1.99 -22.06 9.56
N ALA A 232 1.31 -23.15 9.21
CA ALA A 232 0.26 -23.73 10.04
C ALA A 232 0.82 -24.09 11.43
N GLU A 233 0.00 -24.01 12.46
CA GLU A 233 0.42 -24.20 13.85
C GLU A 233 0.98 -25.61 14.09
N GLU A 234 0.38 -26.62 13.46
CA GLU A 234 0.78 -28.02 13.52
C GLU A 234 2.14 -28.31 12.87
N ASP A 235 2.55 -27.47 11.91
CA ASP A 235 3.81 -27.60 11.19
C ASP A 235 4.95 -26.87 11.92
N MET A 236 4.64 -25.98 12.86
CA MET A 236 5.65 -25.23 13.63
C MET A 236 6.43 -26.19 14.53
N PRO A 237 7.72 -25.91 14.76
CA PRO A 237 8.43 -26.61 15.83
C PRO A 237 7.72 -26.37 17.15
N TYR A 238 7.70 -27.39 17.99
CA TYR A 238 7.04 -27.35 19.29
C TYR A 238 7.95 -27.87 20.39
N MET A 239 7.67 -27.42 21.62
CA MET A 239 8.38 -27.81 22.84
C MET A 239 7.92 -29.17 23.37
N GLU A 240 8.64 -29.75 24.33
CA GLU A 240 8.26 -31.02 24.98
C GLU A 240 6.86 -31.00 25.60
N ASP A 241 6.36 -29.84 26.01
CA ASP A 241 5.01 -29.66 26.56
C ASP A 241 3.90 -29.55 25.49
N GLY A 242 4.27 -29.63 24.21
CA GLY A 242 3.35 -29.50 23.08
C GLY A 242 3.11 -28.07 22.62
N THR A 243 3.71 -27.06 23.27
CA THR A 243 3.53 -25.65 22.89
C THR A 243 4.24 -25.36 21.56
N PRO A 244 3.53 -24.95 20.50
CA PRO A 244 4.15 -24.55 19.25
C PRO A 244 4.82 -23.17 19.39
N LEU A 245 5.89 -22.97 18.64
CA LEU A 245 6.55 -21.66 18.57
C LEU A 245 5.70 -20.65 17.80
N ASP A 246 5.90 -19.38 18.11
CA ASP A 246 5.25 -18.27 17.41
C ASP A 246 6.07 -17.79 16.22
N ILE A 247 7.38 -17.64 16.41
CA ILE A 247 8.28 -17.04 15.42
C ILE A 247 9.60 -17.83 15.37
N VAL A 248 10.15 -18.02 14.17
CA VAL A 248 11.47 -18.64 14.01
C VAL A 248 12.41 -17.65 13.34
N LEU A 249 13.47 -17.30 14.06
CA LEU A 249 14.48 -16.33 13.66
C LEU A 249 15.76 -17.04 13.24
N ASN A 250 16.47 -16.47 12.26
CA ASN A 250 17.72 -17.01 11.78
C ASN A 250 18.88 -16.64 12.73
N PRO A 251 19.59 -17.62 13.32
CA PRO A 251 20.72 -17.34 14.21
C PRO A 251 21.90 -16.65 13.50
N LEU A 252 22.05 -16.81 12.17
CA LEU A 252 23.19 -16.26 11.43
C LEU A 252 23.23 -14.72 11.42
N GLY A 253 22.07 -14.07 11.60
CA GLY A 253 21.96 -12.61 11.63
C GLY A 253 22.43 -11.96 12.93
N VAL A 254 22.70 -12.75 13.99
CA VAL A 254 23.08 -12.22 15.31
C VAL A 254 24.59 -11.96 15.43
N PRO A 255 25.49 -12.91 15.12
CA PRO A 255 26.93 -12.69 15.28
C PRO A 255 27.49 -11.61 14.36
N SER A 256 26.97 -11.51 13.13
CA SER A 256 27.42 -10.54 12.13
C SER A 256 27.07 -9.09 12.51
N ARG A 257 26.03 -8.90 13.33
CA ARG A 257 25.52 -7.57 13.73
C ARG A 257 25.87 -7.16 15.15
N MET A 258 26.47 -8.06 15.93
CA MET A 258 26.88 -7.84 17.32
C MET A 258 25.75 -7.32 18.23
N ASN A 259 24.50 -7.72 17.97
CA ASN A 259 23.33 -7.33 18.75
C ASN A 259 22.89 -8.44 19.71
N LEU A 260 23.80 -8.84 20.61
CA LEU A 260 23.59 -9.90 21.60
C LEU A 260 22.46 -9.61 22.61
N GLY A 261 22.07 -8.34 22.77
CA GLY A 261 20.97 -7.94 23.66
C GLY A 261 19.67 -8.71 23.41
N GLN A 262 19.38 -9.10 22.15
CA GLN A 262 18.19 -9.89 21.84
C GLN A 262 18.22 -11.30 22.44
N ILE A 263 19.42 -11.87 22.63
CA ILE A 263 19.60 -13.19 23.24
C ILE A 263 19.33 -13.09 24.74
N PHE A 264 19.90 -12.08 25.40
CA PHE A 264 19.62 -11.82 26.81
C PHE A 264 18.15 -11.48 27.08
N GLU A 265 17.52 -10.68 26.21
CA GLU A 265 16.08 -10.40 26.24
C GLU A 265 15.26 -11.69 26.15
N THR A 266 15.59 -12.57 25.20
CA THR A 266 14.88 -13.82 24.97
C THR A 266 14.95 -14.75 26.18
N GLN A 267 16.13 -14.86 26.78
CA GLN A 267 16.40 -15.69 27.95
C GLN A 267 15.66 -15.15 29.19
N LEU A 268 15.82 -13.86 29.49
CA LEU A 268 15.15 -13.22 30.63
C LEU A 268 13.62 -13.22 30.44
N GLY A 269 13.13 -13.04 29.21
CA GLY A 269 11.72 -13.11 28.86
C GLY A 269 11.12 -14.51 29.08
N PHE A 270 11.89 -15.58 28.90
CA PHE A 270 11.45 -16.93 29.25
C PHE A 270 11.27 -17.07 30.76
N ALA A 271 12.27 -16.66 31.54
CA ALA A 271 12.20 -16.69 33.00
C ALA A 271 11.00 -15.87 33.52
N ALA A 272 10.80 -14.67 32.96
CA ALA A 272 9.67 -13.79 33.26
C ALA A 272 8.31 -14.49 33.08
N SER A 273 8.13 -15.17 31.94
CA SER A 273 6.91 -15.89 31.61
C SER A 273 6.62 -17.05 32.58
N LYS A 274 7.64 -17.82 32.97
CA LYS A 274 7.47 -18.94 33.91
C LYS A 274 7.23 -18.49 35.35
N LEU A 275 7.84 -17.38 35.77
CA LEU A 275 7.67 -16.81 37.10
C LEU A 275 6.41 -15.92 37.20
N GLY A 276 5.82 -15.52 36.08
CA GLY A 276 4.65 -14.63 36.04
C GLY A 276 4.96 -13.20 36.45
N ILE A 277 6.20 -12.74 36.24
CA ILE A 277 6.68 -11.41 36.61
C ILE A 277 7.13 -10.62 35.38
N SER A 278 7.21 -9.30 35.49
CA SER A 278 7.80 -8.42 34.48
C SER A 278 9.11 -7.86 34.99
N PHE A 279 10.11 -7.75 34.11
CA PHE A 279 11.40 -7.17 34.44
C PHE A 279 11.55 -5.78 33.81
N GLU A 280 12.18 -4.89 34.56
CA GLU A 280 12.65 -3.59 34.07
C GLU A 280 14.17 -3.57 34.16
N THR A 281 14.84 -3.46 33.02
CA THR A 281 16.31 -3.35 32.95
C THR A 281 16.68 -1.96 32.44
N PRO A 282 17.12 -1.04 33.31
CA PRO A 282 17.57 0.29 32.89
C PRO A 282 18.72 0.24 31.88
N VAL A 283 18.83 1.31 31.09
CA VAL A 283 19.92 1.43 30.12
C VAL A 283 21.23 1.70 30.88
N PHE A 284 22.26 0.90 30.62
CA PHE A 284 23.60 0.95 31.25
C PHE A 284 23.70 0.57 32.73
N ASP A 285 22.59 0.41 33.44
CA ASP A 285 22.52 -0.02 34.84
C ASP A 285 21.44 -1.12 34.99
N GLY A 286 21.49 -2.08 34.08
CA GLY A 286 20.52 -3.17 33.96
C GLY A 286 20.98 -4.47 34.59
N ALA A 287 20.21 -5.53 34.37
CA ALA A 287 20.57 -6.88 34.82
C ALA A 287 21.93 -7.32 34.27
N GLU A 288 22.75 -7.90 35.14
CA GLU A 288 24.00 -8.55 34.75
C GLU A 288 23.74 -9.99 34.27
N GLU A 289 24.72 -10.61 33.61
CA GLU A 289 24.64 -12.02 33.16
C GLU A 289 24.37 -12.97 34.34
N SER A 290 24.97 -12.68 35.50
CA SER A 290 24.80 -13.43 36.74
C SER A 290 23.35 -13.40 37.24
N ASP A 291 22.66 -12.26 37.12
CA ASP A 291 21.25 -12.10 37.50
C ASP A 291 20.35 -12.92 36.58
N VAL A 292 20.60 -12.86 35.26
CA VAL A 292 19.86 -13.64 34.26
C VAL A 292 19.97 -15.14 34.55
N ASP A 293 21.17 -15.63 34.87
CA ASP A 293 21.40 -17.02 35.26
C ASP A 293 20.67 -17.41 36.55
N ASN A 294 20.63 -16.51 37.54
CA ASN A 294 19.94 -16.75 38.80
C ASN A 294 18.42 -16.86 38.61
N PHE A 295 17.82 -15.94 37.85
CA PHE A 295 16.38 -16.01 37.53
C PHE A 295 16.03 -17.20 36.65
N CYS A 296 16.91 -17.61 35.73
CA CYS A 296 16.71 -18.85 34.96
C CYS A 296 16.69 -20.09 35.87
N LYS A 297 17.59 -20.17 36.86
CA LYS A 297 17.58 -21.25 37.86
C LYS A 297 16.32 -21.24 38.70
N GLU A 298 15.89 -20.07 39.16
CA GLU A 298 14.64 -19.91 39.93
C GLU A 298 13.42 -20.37 39.13
N ALA A 299 13.39 -20.07 37.83
CA ALA A 299 12.36 -20.49 36.89
C ALA A 299 12.46 -21.98 36.46
N ASN A 300 13.42 -22.76 36.99
CA ASN A 300 13.75 -24.13 36.56
C ASN A 300 14.03 -24.25 35.04
N LEU A 301 14.67 -23.24 34.45
CA LEU A 301 15.08 -23.23 33.05
C LEU A 301 16.56 -23.57 32.90
N PRO A 302 16.97 -24.18 31.78
CA PRO A 302 18.37 -24.41 31.49
C PRO A 302 19.10 -23.06 31.33
N LEU A 303 20.32 -22.98 31.86
CA LEU A 303 21.12 -21.73 31.86
C LEU A 303 21.42 -21.18 30.48
N ASN A 304 21.49 -22.06 29.47
CA ASN A 304 21.70 -21.65 28.08
C ASN A 304 20.38 -21.36 27.35
N SER A 305 19.22 -21.48 28.00
CA SER A 305 17.87 -21.41 27.41
C SER A 305 17.71 -22.22 26.13
N LYS A 306 18.40 -23.36 26.04
CA LYS A 306 18.25 -24.31 24.93
C LYS A 306 17.31 -25.43 25.34
N PHE A 307 16.38 -25.74 24.46
CA PHE A 307 15.37 -26.76 24.67
C PHE A 307 15.38 -27.76 23.53
N LYS A 308 14.96 -28.99 23.84
CA LYS A 308 14.69 -30.00 22.84
C LYS A 308 13.37 -29.65 22.14
N LEU A 309 13.47 -29.33 20.87
CA LEU A 309 12.31 -29.07 20.01
C LEU A 309 12.00 -30.31 19.16
N PHE A 310 10.76 -30.39 18.72
CA PHE A 310 10.27 -31.43 17.80
C PHE A 310 9.78 -30.77 16.53
N ASP A 311 10.03 -31.43 15.41
CA ASP A 311 9.50 -31.01 14.12
C ASP A 311 7.99 -31.31 14.07
N GLY A 312 7.18 -30.27 13.84
CA GLY A 312 5.73 -30.38 13.72
C GLY A 312 5.26 -31.35 12.63
N ARG A 313 6.04 -31.48 11.55
CA ARG A 313 5.66 -32.31 10.39
C ARG A 313 5.96 -33.78 10.58
N THR A 314 7.09 -34.10 11.19
CA THR A 314 7.55 -35.49 11.34
C THR A 314 7.34 -36.04 12.74
N GLY A 315 7.19 -35.17 13.75
CA GLY A 315 7.16 -35.52 15.17
C GLY A 315 8.50 -35.95 15.74
N LEU A 316 9.58 -35.92 14.95
CA LEU A 316 10.92 -36.30 15.41
C LEU A 316 11.59 -35.13 16.12
N PRO A 317 12.38 -35.39 17.18
CA PRO A 317 13.16 -34.34 17.82
C PRO A 317 14.29 -33.86 16.92
N PHE A 318 14.61 -32.56 17.00
CA PHE A 318 15.82 -32.04 16.38
C PHE A 318 17.07 -32.64 17.01
N MET A 319 18.13 -32.78 16.20
CA MET A 319 19.40 -33.38 16.65
C MET A 319 20.07 -32.56 17.75
N ASN A 320 19.99 -31.23 17.67
CA ASN A 320 20.57 -30.30 18.63
C ASN A 320 19.47 -29.54 19.35
N GLU A 321 19.73 -29.18 20.62
CA GLU A 321 18.88 -28.27 21.37
C GLU A 321 18.92 -26.87 20.77
N VAL A 322 17.77 -26.20 20.77
CA VAL A 322 17.57 -24.91 20.12
C VAL A 322 17.32 -23.84 21.17
N PHE A 323 17.95 -22.69 21.00
CA PHE A 323 17.74 -21.52 21.86
C PHE A 323 16.34 -20.95 21.63
N CYS A 324 15.52 -20.92 22.69
CA CYS A 324 14.13 -20.46 22.64
C CYS A 324 13.83 -19.50 23.79
N GLY A 325 12.81 -18.66 23.61
CA GLY A 325 12.24 -17.83 24.67
C GLY A 325 11.36 -16.69 24.18
N TYR A 326 10.95 -15.82 25.09
CA TYR A 326 10.05 -14.71 24.75
C TYR A 326 10.83 -13.48 24.36
N ILE A 327 10.55 -12.95 23.18
CA ILE A 327 11.13 -11.71 22.67
C ILE A 327 10.03 -10.71 22.33
N TYR A 328 10.30 -9.41 22.52
CA TYR A 328 9.37 -8.35 22.17
C TYR A 328 9.54 -7.92 20.71
N ILE A 329 8.53 -8.21 19.89
CA ILE A 329 8.53 -7.90 18.46
C ILE A 329 7.49 -6.82 18.14
N LEU A 330 7.87 -5.91 17.23
CA LEU A 330 7.04 -4.83 16.72
C LEU A 330 6.64 -5.11 15.26
N LYS A 331 5.39 -4.77 14.90
CA LYS A 331 4.95 -4.63 13.51
C LYS A 331 5.23 -3.21 13.05
N LEU A 332 6.05 -3.04 12.00
CA LEU A 332 6.39 -1.71 11.50
C LEU A 332 5.32 -1.19 10.54
N ALA A 333 5.24 0.14 10.40
CA ALA A 333 4.45 0.82 9.37
C ALA A 333 5.10 0.71 7.96
N HIS A 334 5.53 -0.50 7.62
CA HIS A 334 6.11 -0.87 6.33
C HIS A 334 5.38 -2.13 5.85
N LEU A 335 4.12 -1.93 5.50
CA LEU A 335 3.21 -3.00 5.11
C LEU A 335 3.32 -3.27 3.61
N VAL A 336 3.12 -4.53 3.22
CA VAL A 336 3.24 -4.94 1.81
C VAL A 336 2.18 -4.30 0.93
N GLU A 337 0.95 -4.19 1.42
CA GLU A 337 -0.19 -3.62 0.68
C GLU A 337 0.04 -2.16 0.28
N ASP A 338 0.77 -1.41 1.11
CA ASP A 338 1.10 -0.02 0.80
C ASP A 338 2.20 0.07 -0.25
N LYS A 339 3.03 -0.97 -0.38
CA LYS A 339 4.19 -1.02 -1.30
C LYS A 339 3.90 -1.67 -2.64
N ILE A 340 2.94 -2.60 -2.70
CA ILE A 340 2.58 -3.23 -3.97
C ILE A 340 1.97 -2.18 -4.91
N HIS A 341 2.51 -2.14 -6.12
CA HIS A 341 2.05 -1.24 -7.18
C HIS A 341 2.26 -1.90 -8.53
N ALA A 342 1.22 -1.87 -9.36
CA ALA A 342 1.26 -2.39 -10.71
C ALA A 342 0.53 -1.41 -11.64
N ARG A 343 1.08 -1.24 -12.83
CA ARG A 343 0.54 -0.37 -13.87
C ARG A 343 0.57 -1.10 -15.20
N SER A 344 -0.57 -1.12 -15.89
CA SER A 344 -0.65 -1.50 -17.30
C SER A 344 -0.56 -0.25 -18.18
N THR A 345 -1.59 0.59 -18.14
CA THR A 345 -1.66 1.92 -18.73
C THR A 345 -2.02 2.94 -17.64
N GLY A 346 -1.87 4.23 -17.93
CA GLY A 346 -2.14 5.25 -16.93
C GLY A 346 -1.91 6.66 -17.46
N PRO A 347 -1.91 7.67 -16.59
CA PRO A 347 -1.68 9.05 -16.99
C PRO A 347 -0.22 9.27 -17.41
N TYR A 348 -0.05 10.30 -18.23
CA TYR A 348 1.22 10.72 -18.81
C TYR A 348 1.46 12.20 -18.52
N SER A 349 2.74 12.57 -18.49
CA SER A 349 3.18 13.96 -18.39
C SER A 349 2.74 14.74 -19.63
N LEU A 350 2.25 15.96 -19.43
CA LEU A 350 1.85 16.84 -20.53
C LEU A 350 3.03 17.25 -21.43
N VAL A 351 4.21 17.41 -20.83
CA VAL A 351 5.42 17.91 -21.51
C VAL A 351 6.18 16.76 -22.15
N THR A 352 6.63 15.80 -21.34
CA THR A 352 7.52 14.73 -21.80
C THR A 352 6.81 13.52 -22.38
N GLN A 353 5.46 13.47 -22.27
CA GLN A 353 4.64 12.31 -22.66
C GLN A 353 5.02 10.98 -22.00
N GLN A 354 5.90 11.00 -21.00
CA GLN A 354 6.29 9.83 -20.22
C GLN A 354 5.22 9.47 -19.18
N PRO A 355 5.12 8.19 -18.78
CA PRO A 355 4.35 7.77 -17.62
C PRO A 355 4.62 8.65 -16.39
N LEU A 356 3.57 9.13 -15.71
CA LEU A 356 3.76 9.85 -14.44
C LEU A 356 4.48 8.97 -13.42
N GLY A 357 5.09 9.59 -12.40
CA GLY A 357 5.76 8.89 -11.31
C GLY A 357 4.85 8.70 -10.09
N GLY A 358 5.13 7.68 -9.29
CA GLY A 358 4.51 7.49 -7.98
C GLY A 358 3.18 6.74 -7.97
N LYS A 359 2.96 5.95 -6.91
CA LYS A 359 1.77 5.09 -6.74
C LYS A 359 0.46 5.88 -6.74
N ALA A 360 0.45 7.04 -6.06
CA ALA A 360 -0.75 7.89 -5.96
C ALA A 360 -1.29 8.38 -7.31
N GLN A 361 -0.42 8.50 -8.32
CA GLN A 361 -0.79 8.96 -9.67
C GLN A 361 -0.93 7.80 -10.66
N PHE A 362 -1.00 6.54 -10.19
CA PHE A 362 -0.90 5.36 -11.06
C PHE A 362 0.35 5.41 -11.94
N GLY A 363 1.48 5.81 -11.35
CA GLY A 363 2.72 6.06 -12.07
C GLY A 363 3.43 4.81 -12.57
N GLY A 364 4.31 4.96 -13.54
CA GLY A 364 5.21 3.89 -14.01
C GLY A 364 6.41 3.72 -13.10
N GLN A 365 7.09 2.58 -13.21
CA GLN A 365 8.41 2.39 -12.62
C GLN A 365 9.46 3.09 -13.48
N ARG A 366 10.43 3.75 -12.85
CA ARG A 366 11.55 4.36 -13.55
C ARG A 366 12.54 3.29 -14.00
N LEU A 367 12.80 3.24 -15.30
CA LEU A 367 14.00 2.60 -15.84
C LEU A 367 15.12 3.64 -15.82
N GLY A 368 16.12 3.45 -14.96
CA GLY A 368 17.26 4.34 -14.85
C GLY A 368 18.37 3.99 -15.83
N GLU A 369 19.38 4.85 -15.87
CA GLU A 369 20.59 4.68 -16.69
C GLU A 369 21.32 3.36 -16.35
N MET A 370 21.40 3.00 -15.06
CA MET A 370 22.04 1.76 -14.63
C MET A 370 21.31 0.51 -15.14
N GLU A 371 19.97 0.54 -15.18
CA GLU A 371 19.18 -0.56 -15.75
C GLU A 371 19.30 -0.63 -17.28
N VAL A 372 19.45 0.52 -17.95
CA VAL A 372 19.74 0.57 -19.38
C VAL A 372 21.08 -0.10 -19.68
N TRP A 373 22.14 0.23 -18.94
CA TRP A 373 23.45 -0.41 -19.11
C TRP A 373 23.39 -1.93 -18.91
N ALA A 374 22.57 -2.39 -17.97
CA ALA A 374 22.36 -3.82 -17.78
C ALA A 374 21.77 -4.47 -19.04
N LEU A 375 20.74 -3.87 -19.64
CA LEU A 375 20.12 -4.39 -20.88
C LEU A 375 21.08 -4.34 -22.07
N GLU A 376 21.89 -3.29 -22.18
CA GLU A 376 22.94 -3.16 -23.19
C GLU A 376 23.99 -4.26 -23.05
N ALA A 377 24.45 -4.53 -21.82
CA ALA A 377 25.42 -5.59 -21.55
C ALA A 377 24.90 -7.00 -21.92
N TYR A 378 23.59 -7.23 -21.78
CA TYR A 378 22.94 -8.46 -22.23
C TYR A 378 22.76 -8.53 -23.76
N GLY A 379 22.93 -7.43 -24.50
CA GLY A 379 22.60 -7.34 -25.91
C GLY A 379 21.08 -7.37 -26.17
N ALA A 380 20.26 -7.01 -25.18
CA ALA A 380 18.80 -7.05 -25.25
C ALA A 380 18.22 -5.83 -26.01
N SER A 381 18.60 -5.68 -27.28
CA SER A 381 18.30 -4.50 -28.10
C SER A 381 16.81 -4.22 -28.26
N HIS A 382 16.00 -5.25 -28.57
CA HIS A 382 14.54 -5.08 -28.73
C HIS A 382 13.85 -4.76 -27.40
N THR A 383 14.28 -5.37 -26.29
CA THR A 383 13.73 -5.09 -24.96
C THR A 383 14.02 -3.65 -24.54
N LEU A 384 15.24 -3.17 -24.78
CA LEU A 384 15.62 -1.79 -24.50
C LEU A 384 14.84 -0.82 -25.40
N GLN A 385 14.76 -1.10 -26.70
CA GLN A 385 13.99 -0.29 -27.64
C GLN A 385 12.51 -0.19 -27.22
N GLU A 386 11.89 -1.32 -26.84
CA GLU A 386 10.51 -1.37 -26.36
C GLU A 386 10.28 -0.48 -25.13
N LEU A 387 11.18 -0.57 -24.14
CA LEU A 387 11.08 0.19 -22.89
C LEU A 387 11.23 1.70 -23.11
N LEU A 388 12.10 2.11 -24.04
CA LEU A 388 12.36 3.51 -24.36
C LEU A 388 11.33 4.13 -25.33
N THR A 389 10.44 3.34 -25.93
CA THR A 389 9.49 3.83 -26.95
C THR A 389 8.05 3.49 -26.56
N ILE A 390 7.53 2.34 -27.00
CA ILE A 390 6.12 1.96 -26.94
C ILE A 390 5.60 1.76 -25.50
N LYS A 391 6.49 1.53 -24.52
CA LYS A 391 6.14 1.47 -23.09
C LYS A 391 6.27 2.82 -22.37
N SER A 392 6.79 3.85 -23.02
CA SER A 392 7.06 5.17 -22.45
C SER A 392 6.35 6.28 -23.23
N ASP A 393 7.07 6.96 -24.12
CA ASP A 393 6.73 8.27 -24.70
C ASP A 393 6.55 8.23 -26.23
N ASP A 394 6.54 7.05 -26.86
CA ASP A 394 6.02 6.91 -28.22
C ASP A 394 4.48 6.94 -28.19
N MET A 395 3.90 8.13 -28.45
CA MET A 395 2.47 8.38 -28.34
C MET A 395 1.63 7.52 -29.29
N LEU A 396 2.08 7.32 -30.52
CA LEU A 396 1.37 6.53 -31.52
C LEU A 396 1.62 5.05 -31.31
N GLY A 397 2.86 4.66 -31.01
CA GLY A 397 3.26 3.29 -30.75
C GLY A 397 2.54 2.69 -29.54
N ARG A 398 2.37 3.44 -28.44
CA ARG A 398 1.65 2.96 -27.25
C ARG A 398 0.17 2.68 -27.51
N ALA A 399 -0.49 3.49 -28.34
CA ALA A 399 -1.88 3.27 -28.71
C ALA A 399 -2.01 2.04 -29.63
N ARG A 400 -1.10 1.92 -30.59
CA ARG A 400 -1.06 0.79 -31.54
C ARG A 400 -0.74 -0.53 -30.85
N ILE A 401 0.21 -0.56 -29.91
CA ILE A 401 0.55 -1.80 -29.19
C ILE A 401 -0.63 -2.28 -28.34
N TYR A 402 -1.36 -1.36 -27.71
CA TYR A 402 -2.57 -1.72 -26.98
C TYR A 402 -3.61 -2.36 -27.91
N GLU A 403 -3.89 -1.72 -29.06
CA GLU A 403 -4.81 -2.26 -30.06
C GLU A 403 -4.36 -3.61 -30.62
N ALA A 404 -3.06 -3.77 -30.89
CA ALA A 404 -2.50 -4.99 -31.43
C ALA A 404 -2.54 -6.15 -30.43
N ILE A 405 -2.27 -5.89 -29.15
CA ILE A 405 -2.40 -6.88 -28.08
C ILE A 405 -3.85 -7.37 -28.00
N VAL A 406 -4.83 -6.44 -28.04
CA VAL A 406 -6.26 -6.79 -28.03
C VAL A 406 -6.65 -7.60 -29.28
N LYS A 407 -6.05 -7.31 -30.43
CA LYS A 407 -6.29 -8.03 -31.69
C LYS A 407 -5.46 -9.31 -31.88
N GLY A 408 -4.52 -9.61 -30.98
CA GLY A 408 -3.58 -10.73 -31.14
C GLY A 408 -2.57 -10.54 -32.28
N ILE A 409 -2.26 -9.31 -32.68
CA ILE A 409 -1.27 -8.98 -33.71
C ILE A 409 0.09 -8.73 -33.02
N HIS A 410 1.13 -9.46 -33.42
CA HIS A 410 2.43 -9.46 -32.73
C HIS A 410 3.55 -8.65 -33.42
N SER A 411 3.23 -7.80 -34.40
CA SER A 411 4.25 -7.03 -35.14
C SER A 411 3.96 -5.54 -35.14
N ILE A 412 4.81 -4.76 -34.48
CA ILE A 412 4.80 -3.29 -34.55
C ILE A 412 6.23 -2.79 -34.60
N LYS A 413 6.47 -1.78 -35.44
CA LYS A 413 7.72 -1.04 -35.42
C LYS A 413 7.57 0.16 -34.48
N PRO A 414 8.47 0.32 -33.50
CA PRO A 414 8.52 1.53 -32.67
C PRO A 414 8.69 2.79 -33.52
N GLY A 415 8.08 3.88 -33.08
CA GLY A 415 8.25 5.22 -33.62
C GLY A 415 9.39 5.98 -32.95
N ILE A 416 9.37 7.30 -33.13
CA ILE A 416 10.32 8.22 -32.50
C ILE A 416 9.78 8.61 -31.11
N PRO A 417 10.60 8.56 -30.04
CA PRO A 417 10.20 9.04 -28.72
C PRO A 417 9.87 10.53 -28.71
N GLU A 418 8.78 10.92 -28.02
CA GLU A 418 8.43 12.34 -27.93
C GLU A 418 9.47 13.16 -27.16
N SER A 419 10.18 12.57 -26.20
CA SER A 419 11.29 13.24 -25.51
C SER A 419 12.39 13.71 -26.47
N PHE A 420 12.63 13.00 -27.58
CA PHE A 420 13.58 13.42 -28.60
C PHE A 420 13.05 14.63 -29.39
N ASN A 421 11.75 14.66 -29.69
CA ASN A 421 11.12 15.81 -30.35
C ASN A 421 11.21 17.06 -29.47
N VAL A 422 10.89 16.92 -28.18
CA VAL A 422 11.02 17.99 -27.19
C VAL A 422 12.45 18.51 -27.14
N LEU A 423 13.45 17.61 -27.08
CA LEU A 423 14.86 17.98 -27.10
C LEU A 423 15.25 18.81 -28.34
N VAL A 424 14.81 18.39 -29.53
CA VAL A 424 15.09 19.12 -30.77
C VAL A 424 14.48 20.53 -30.74
N GLN A 425 13.25 20.67 -30.23
CA GLN A 425 12.60 21.98 -30.11
C GLN A 425 13.27 22.86 -29.04
N GLU A 426 13.71 22.28 -27.92
CA GLU A 426 14.48 23.01 -26.89
C GLU A 426 15.81 23.53 -27.43
N LEU A 427 16.52 22.74 -28.24
CA LEU A 427 17.78 23.14 -28.87
C LEU A 427 17.55 24.23 -29.94
N ARG A 428 16.49 24.12 -30.74
CA ARG A 428 16.07 25.20 -31.66
C ARG A 428 15.71 26.48 -30.93
N GLY A 429 15.11 26.39 -29.74
CA GLY A 429 14.86 27.53 -28.84
C GLY A 429 16.14 28.26 -28.42
N LEU A 430 17.28 27.58 -28.40
CA LEU A 430 18.61 28.15 -28.16
C LEU A 430 19.31 28.65 -29.43
N ALA A 431 18.60 28.71 -30.56
CA ALA A 431 19.15 29.00 -31.89
C ALA A 431 20.21 27.98 -32.37
N LEU A 432 20.13 26.73 -31.89
CA LEU A 432 20.90 25.61 -32.41
C LEU A 432 20.01 24.81 -33.36
N ASP A 433 20.28 24.88 -34.66
CA ASP A 433 19.52 24.13 -35.64
C ASP A 433 20.04 22.69 -35.75
N ILE A 434 19.12 21.74 -35.65
CA ILE A 434 19.37 20.30 -35.76
C ILE A 434 18.60 19.81 -36.97
N ILE A 435 19.35 19.22 -37.89
CA ILE A 435 18.87 18.67 -39.15
C ILE A 435 19.17 17.18 -39.12
N ILE A 436 18.14 16.36 -39.33
CA ILE A 436 18.28 14.91 -39.49
C ILE A 436 18.44 14.63 -40.98
N THR A 437 19.47 13.89 -41.35
CA THR A 437 19.76 13.53 -42.74
C THR A 437 19.63 12.03 -42.95
N ASP A 438 19.10 11.63 -44.11
CA ASP A 438 19.20 10.24 -44.56
C ASP A 438 20.65 9.89 -44.99
N SER A 439 20.86 8.66 -45.46
CA SER A 439 22.16 8.21 -45.99
C SER A 439 22.60 8.93 -47.27
N GLU A 440 21.70 9.62 -47.96
CA GLU A 440 21.94 10.34 -49.21
C GLU A 440 22.16 11.86 -48.97
N GLY A 441 22.04 12.31 -47.71
CA GLY A 441 22.21 13.71 -47.32
C GLY A 441 20.95 14.56 -47.48
N ASN A 442 19.80 13.96 -47.78
CA ASN A 442 18.52 14.67 -47.83
C ASN A 442 17.99 14.87 -46.40
N THR A 443 17.38 16.03 -46.16
CA THR A 443 16.77 16.36 -44.88
C THR A 443 15.50 15.57 -44.66
N VAL A 444 15.40 14.87 -43.53
CA VAL A 444 14.22 14.13 -43.10
C VAL A 444 13.49 14.96 -42.06
N ASP A 445 12.26 15.36 -42.37
CA ASP A 445 11.40 15.99 -41.38
C ASP A 445 10.85 14.93 -40.42
N ILE A 446 10.97 15.23 -39.13
CA ILE A 446 10.52 14.35 -38.04
C ILE A 446 9.00 14.09 -38.14
N SER A 447 8.24 15.06 -38.63
CA SER A 447 6.79 14.94 -38.86
C SER A 447 6.44 13.93 -39.96
N ASP A 448 7.33 13.71 -40.94
CA ASP A 448 7.05 12.81 -42.06
C ASP A 448 7.12 11.33 -41.66
N TYR A 449 7.89 11.03 -40.60
CA TYR A 449 7.95 9.68 -40.00
C TYR A 449 6.63 9.27 -39.33
N GLU A 450 5.80 10.23 -38.90
CA GLU A 450 4.48 9.98 -38.31
C GLU A 450 3.45 9.57 -39.39
N ASP A 451 3.59 10.10 -40.61
CA ASP A 451 2.63 10.00 -41.70
C ASP A 451 2.79 8.77 -42.61
N GLU A 452 3.98 8.16 -42.69
CA GLU A 452 4.17 6.96 -43.53
C GLU A 452 3.29 5.77 -43.11
N TYR A 453 2.91 5.68 -41.83
CA TYR A 453 2.05 4.60 -41.34
C TYR A 453 0.55 4.84 -41.56
N SER A 454 0.09 6.10 -41.59
CA SER A 454 -1.32 6.43 -41.84
C SER A 454 -1.75 5.99 -43.25
N LYS A 455 -0.82 6.03 -44.20
CA LYS A 455 -0.97 5.56 -45.58
C LYS A 455 -1.13 4.04 -45.72
N SER A 456 -0.78 3.24 -44.69
CA SER A 456 -0.89 1.77 -44.72
C SER A 456 -2.26 1.22 -44.34
N LYS A 457 -3.24 2.07 -43.98
CA LYS A 457 -4.66 1.65 -43.87
C LYS A 457 -5.16 1.24 -45.26
N LYS A 458 -4.96 -0.03 -45.64
CA LYS A 458 -5.67 -0.64 -46.76
C LYS A 458 -7.15 -0.36 -46.56
N LYS A 459 -7.75 0.45 -47.45
CA LYS A 459 -9.20 0.59 -47.56
C LYS A 459 -9.78 -0.82 -47.58
N ILE A 460 -10.56 -1.18 -46.58
CA ILE A 460 -11.43 -2.35 -46.67
C ILE A 460 -12.39 -2.04 -47.80
N LYS A 461 -12.18 -2.67 -48.97
CA LYS A 461 -13.15 -2.64 -50.05
C LYS A 461 -14.36 -3.42 -49.54
N PHE A 462 -15.46 -2.74 -49.29
CA PHE A 462 -16.75 -3.41 -49.24
C PHE A 462 -17.01 -3.90 -50.66
N GLU A 463 -16.83 -5.20 -50.89
CA GLU A 463 -17.37 -5.83 -52.08
C GLU A 463 -18.89 -5.66 -51.99
N THR A 464 -19.41 -4.86 -52.90
CA THR A 464 -20.84 -4.78 -53.19
C THR A 464 -21.36 -6.18 -53.40
N ILE A 465 -22.27 -6.61 -52.53
CA ILE A 465 -23.08 -7.81 -52.73
C ILE A 465 -23.94 -7.52 -53.96
N GLU A 466 -23.53 -8.06 -55.11
CA GLU A 466 -24.41 -8.16 -56.27
C GLU A 466 -25.47 -9.23 -55.94
N ASN A 467 -26.73 -8.79 -55.93
CA ASN A 467 -27.90 -9.64 -55.74
C ASN A 467 -27.93 -10.75 -56.79
N ALA A 468 -27.95 -12.00 -56.33
CA ALA A 468 -28.42 -13.16 -57.08
C ALA A 468 -29.74 -13.66 -56.48
#